data_AF-A0A0C2WV21-F1
#
_entry.id   AF-A0A0C2WV21-F1
#
_cell.length_a   1.000
_cell.length_b   1.000
_cell.length_c   1.000
_cell.angle_alpha   90.00
_cell.angle_beta   90.00
_cell.angle_gamma   90.00
#
_symmetry.space_group_name_H-M   'P 1'
#
loop_
_entity.id
_entity.type
_entity.pdbx_description
1 polymer ?
#
loop_
_entity_poly.entity_id
_entity_poly.type
_entity_poly.pdbx_seq_one_letter_code
_entity_poly.pdbx_strand_id
1 'polypeptide(L)'
;MADPAKADPKNNTVGSFLTSLALNGGLLVLQTLIFVALKDKLSRVYQPRTYLPPADLRAEPVRGIFSWFPQTITTKSNTIINVNGLDAYMSVRFFEMMMKIFAVFMLVTWPILLPINAAGEWQRRWCRRVAV
;
A
#
# COMPACT_ATOMS: atom_id res chain seq x y z
N MET A 1 0.33 -37.90 -29.07
CA MET A 1 0.28 -36.63 -29.81
C MET A 1 -0.68 -35.71 -29.05
N ALA A 2 -0.21 -35.05 -27.98
CA ALA A 2 -1.06 -34.20 -27.14
C ALA A 2 -1.10 -32.79 -27.74
N ASP A 3 -2.31 -32.28 -27.92
CA ASP A 3 -2.65 -31.03 -28.57
C ASP A 3 -2.32 -29.81 -27.65
N PRO A 4 -1.49 -28.84 -28.09
CA PRO A 4 -1.19 -27.63 -27.31
C PRO A 4 -2.09 -26.43 -27.66
N ALA A 5 -3.35 -26.62 -28.03
CA ALA A 5 -4.20 -25.51 -28.51
C ALA A 5 -5.55 -25.37 -27.79
N LYS A 6 -5.53 -25.27 -26.45
CA LYS A 6 -6.68 -24.71 -25.71
C LYS A 6 -6.27 -23.83 -24.52
N ALA A 7 -5.41 -22.84 -24.76
CA ALA A 7 -5.26 -21.70 -23.86
C ALA A 7 -6.10 -20.54 -24.41
N ASP A 8 -7.34 -20.41 -23.92
CA ASP A 8 -8.25 -19.30 -24.27
C ASP A 8 -7.71 -18.00 -23.65
N PRO A 9 -7.17 -17.04 -24.44
CA PRO A 9 -6.38 -15.92 -23.89
C PRO A 9 -7.20 -14.89 -23.10
N LYS A 10 -8.54 -14.97 -23.13
CA LYS A 10 -9.42 -14.05 -22.40
C LYS A 10 -9.70 -14.47 -20.96
N ASN A 11 -9.52 -15.74 -20.60
CA ASN A 11 -9.81 -16.24 -19.24
C ASN A 11 -8.60 -16.20 -18.30
N ASN A 12 -7.41 -15.83 -18.83
CA ASN A 12 -6.15 -15.93 -18.10
C ASN A 12 -5.75 -14.61 -17.41
N THR A 13 -6.21 -13.44 -17.88
CA THR A 13 -5.76 -12.13 -17.33
C THR A 13 -6.29 -11.86 -15.93
N VAL A 14 -7.60 -12.04 -15.70
CA VAL A 14 -8.20 -11.90 -14.36
C VAL A 14 -7.71 -12.99 -13.41
N GLY A 15 -7.51 -14.22 -13.89
CA GLY A 15 -6.94 -15.31 -13.11
C GLY A 15 -5.52 -15.00 -12.61
N SER A 16 -4.64 -14.49 -13.48
CA SER A 16 -3.29 -14.06 -13.09
C SER A 16 -3.32 -12.91 -12.10
N PHE A 17 -4.20 -11.92 -12.29
CA PHE A 17 -4.37 -10.81 -11.35
C PHE A 17 -4.81 -11.28 -9.96
N LEU A 18 -5.83 -12.14 -9.88
CA LEU A 18 -6.31 -12.69 -8.60
C LEU A 18 -5.24 -13.53 -7.92
N THR A 19 -4.50 -14.33 -8.70
CA THR A 19 -3.42 -15.16 -8.19
C THR A 19 -2.32 -14.28 -7.59
N SER A 20 -1.86 -13.26 -8.31
CA SER A 20 -0.87 -12.31 -7.79
C SER A 20 -1.40 -11.55 -6.57
N LEU A 21 -2.66 -11.14 -6.57
CA LEU A 21 -3.27 -10.43 -5.43
C LEU A 21 -3.33 -11.30 -4.18
N ALA A 22 -3.76 -12.56 -4.32
CA ALA A 22 -3.85 -13.51 -3.23
C ALA A 22 -2.46 -13.86 -2.67
N LEU A 23 -1.48 -14.11 -3.54
CA LEU A 23 -0.11 -14.44 -3.13
C LEU A 23 0.56 -13.28 -2.39
N ASN A 24 0.53 -12.08 -2.97
CA ASN A 24 1.15 -10.90 -2.35
C ASN A 24 0.40 -10.45 -1.09
N GLY A 25 -0.93 -10.49 -1.11
CA GLY A 25 -1.76 -10.18 0.07
C GLY A 25 -1.50 -11.16 1.21
N GLY A 26 -1.41 -12.46 0.91
CA GLY A 26 -1.05 -13.48 1.90
C GLY A 26 0.35 -13.25 2.49
N LEU A 27 1.33 -12.91 1.64
CA LEU A 27 2.68 -12.59 2.09
C LEU A 27 2.71 -11.36 3.01
N LEU A 28 1.95 -10.31 2.68
CA LEU A 28 1.82 -9.11 3.50
C LEU A 28 1.26 -9.45 4.89
N VAL A 29 0.21 -10.26 4.96
CA VAL A 29 -0.37 -10.69 6.24
C VAL A 29 0.64 -11.52 7.04
N LEU A 30 1.30 -12.49 6.40
CA LEU A 30 2.30 -13.33 7.04
C LEU A 30 3.45 -12.50 7.63
N GLN A 31 4.04 -11.60 6.84
CA GLN A 31 5.12 -10.71 7.29
C GLN A 31 4.65 -9.79 8.41
N THR A 32 3.44 -9.25 8.33
CA THR A 32 2.87 -8.40 9.37
C THR A 32 2.67 -9.16 10.69
N LEU A 33 2.20 -10.41 10.64
CA LEU A 33 2.06 -11.26 11.83
C LEU A 33 3.41 -11.58 12.46
N ILE A 34 4.42 -11.90 11.65
CA ILE A 34 5.79 -12.13 12.13
C ILE A 34 6.34 -10.86 12.79
N PHE A 35 6.17 -9.70 12.16
CA PHE A 35 6.58 -8.42 12.73
C PHE A 35 5.89 -8.14 14.07
N VAL A 36 4.57 -8.34 14.15
CA VAL A 36 3.79 -8.13 15.36
C VAL A 36 4.18 -9.09 16.48
N ALA A 37 4.58 -10.33 16.18
CA ALA A 37 5.11 -11.26 17.17
C ALA A 37 6.53 -10.85 17.65
N LEU A 38 7.38 -10.37 16.74
CA LEU A 38 8.76 -9.98 17.05
C LEU A 38 8.86 -8.63 17.76
N LYS A 39 7.99 -7.66 17.46
CA LYS A 39 8.04 -6.31 18.04
C LYS A 39 7.94 -6.34 19.58
N ASP A 40 7.13 -7.26 20.12
CA ASP A 40 6.90 -7.38 21.57
C ASP A 40 7.99 -8.20 22.25
N LYS A 41 8.53 -9.22 21.57
CA LYS A 41 9.62 -10.07 22.08
C LYS A 41 10.98 -9.36 22.08
N LEU A 42 11.25 -8.53 21.07
CA LEU A 42 12.56 -7.91 20.81
C LEU A 42 12.55 -6.39 21.02
N SER A 43 11.92 -5.91 22.10
CA SER A 43 11.85 -4.48 22.44
C SER A 43 13.25 -3.81 22.50
N ARG A 44 14.30 -4.56 22.86
CA ARG A 44 15.68 -4.03 22.84
C ARG A 44 16.15 -3.59 21.44
N VAL A 45 15.78 -4.35 20.40
CA VAL A 45 16.20 -4.08 19.01
C VAL A 45 15.20 -3.16 18.31
N TYR A 46 13.89 -3.38 18.52
CA TYR A 46 12.83 -2.67 17.81
C TYR A 46 12.38 -1.36 18.47
N GLN A 47 12.66 -1.15 19.76
CA GLN A 47 12.21 0.01 20.53
C GLN A 47 13.33 0.71 21.35
N PRO A 48 14.57 0.89 20.84
CA PRO A 48 15.65 1.51 21.62
C PRO A 48 15.33 2.93 22.08
N ARG A 49 14.57 3.70 21.28
CA ARG A 49 14.18 5.08 21.57
C ARG A 49 13.12 5.23 22.67
N THR A 50 12.60 4.12 23.18
CA THR A 50 11.61 4.12 24.26
C THR A 50 12.29 4.18 25.64
N TYR A 51 13.52 3.68 25.77
CA TYR A 51 14.19 3.55 27.07
C TYR A 51 15.55 4.25 27.17
N LEU A 52 16.29 4.46 26.06
CA LEU A 52 17.59 5.15 26.08
C LEU A 52 17.52 6.68 26.24
N PRO A 53 16.63 7.41 25.55
CA PRO A 53 16.66 8.88 25.58
C PRO A 53 16.27 9.48 26.94
N PRO A 54 16.64 10.73 27.24
CA PRO A 54 16.09 11.50 28.37
C PRO A 54 14.57 11.52 28.34
N ALA A 55 13.91 11.65 29.51
CA ALA A 55 12.46 11.50 29.64
C ALA A 55 11.64 12.38 28.68
N ASP A 56 12.15 13.58 28.36
CA ASP A 56 11.48 14.55 27.48
C ASP A 56 11.55 14.20 25.98
N LEU A 57 12.45 13.28 25.59
CA LEU A 57 12.67 12.84 24.21
C LEU A 57 12.28 11.38 23.98
N ARG A 58 11.69 10.71 24.98
CA ARG A 58 11.27 9.31 24.85
C ARG A 58 10.03 9.19 23.99
N ALA A 59 10.06 8.26 23.03
CA ALA A 59 8.85 7.86 22.33
C ALA A 59 7.93 7.08 23.27
N GLU A 60 6.62 7.30 23.21
CA GLU A 60 5.66 6.55 24.02
C GLU A 60 5.67 5.06 23.62
N PRO A 61 5.70 4.14 24.61
CA PRO A 61 5.66 2.71 24.31
C PRO A 61 4.34 2.34 23.66
N VAL A 62 4.42 1.84 22.43
CA VAL A 62 3.29 1.31 21.68
C VAL A 62 2.78 0.03 22.36
N ARG A 63 1.64 0.11 23.06
CA ARG A 63 1.01 -1.05 23.71
C ARG A 63 -0.13 -1.58 22.84
N GLY A 64 0.01 -2.82 22.36
CA GLY A 64 -1.04 -3.52 21.60
C GLY A 64 -0.55 -4.12 20.28
N ILE A 65 -1.30 -5.12 19.80
CA ILE A 65 -0.97 -5.95 18.62
C ILE A 65 -1.14 -5.14 17.32
N PHE A 66 -2.16 -4.28 17.25
CA PHE A 66 -2.47 -3.43 16.08
C PHE A 66 -2.43 -1.92 16.37
N SER A 67 -2.14 -1.50 17.60
CA SER A 67 -2.12 -0.07 17.97
C SER A 67 -0.96 0.70 17.36
N TRP A 68 0.09 0.01 16.89
CA TRP A 68 1.25 0.62 16.24
C TRP A 68 0.91 1.38 14.97
N PHE A 69 0.00 0.86 14.15
CA PHE A 69 -0.39 1.47 12.88
C PHE A 69 -1.14 2.80 13.08
N PRO A 70 -2.26 2.87 13.84
CA PRO A 70 -2.95 4.13 14.06
C PRO A 70 -2.12 5.14 14.86
N GLN A 71 -1.27 4.69 15.81
CA GLN A 71 -0.38 5.60 16.55
C GLN A 71 0.66 6.26 15.63
N THR A 72 1.21 5.51 14.68
CA THR A 72 2.19 6.05 13.72
C THR A 72 1.57 7.16 12.85
N ILE A 73 0.31 7.00 12.42
CA ILE A 73 -0.38 7.98 11.57
C ILE A 73 -0.92 9.17 12.38
N THR A 74 -1.32 8.95 13.64
CA THR A 74 -1.94 9.99 14.49
C THR A 74 -0.92 10.86 15.21
N THR A 75 0.37 10.52 15.17
CA THR A 75 1.42 11.25 15.88
C THR A 75 1.49 12.71 15.39
N LYS A 76 1.39 13.66 16.33
CA LYS A 76 1.41 15.11 16.01
C LYS A 76 2.74 15.52 15.38
N SER A 77 2.68 16.33 14.33
CA SER A 77 3.87 16.81 13.60
C SER A 77 4.87 17.57 14.50
N ASN A 78 4.37 18.29 15.52
CA ASN A 78 5.20 18.99 16.52
C ASN A 78 6.01 18.01 17.40
N THR A 79 5.49 16.81 17.66
CA THR A 79 6.21 15.78 18.41
C THR A 79 7.30 15.14 17.54
N ILE A 80 7.05 14.99 16.24
CA ILE A 80 8.01 14.39 15.30
C ILE A 80 9.27 15.25 15.19
N ILE A 81 9.13 16.57 15.05
CA ILE A 81 10.29 17.47 14.93
C ILE A 81 11.13 17.50 16.21
N ASN A 82 10.50 17.44 17.38
CA ASN A 82 11.20 17.50 18.67
C ASN A 82 11.91 16.17 19.02
N VAL A 83 11.32 15.03 18.67
CA VAL A 83 11.85 13.70 19.03
C VAL A 83 12.78 13.12 17.96
N ASN A 84 12.43 13.29 16.68
CA ASN A 84 13.16 12.68 15.56
C ASN A 84 14.00 13.67 14.75
N GLY A 85 13.87 14.97 15.02
CA GLY A 85 14.59 16.03 14.32
C GLY A 85 13.94 16.44 12.99
N LEU A 86 14.62 17.36 12.32
CA LEU A 86 14.11 18.00 11.10
C LEU A 86 14.03 17.03 9.90
N ASP A 87 15.01 16.14 9.74
CA ASP A 87 15.10 15.23 8.58
C ASP A 87 13.92 14.23 8.53
N ALA A 88 13.58 13.64 9.68
CA ALA A 88 12.43 12.76 9.80
C ALA A 88 11.10 13.50 9.55
N TYR A 89 10.98 14.73 10.04
CA TYR A 89 9.81 15.59 9.77
C TYR A 89 9.65 15.88 8.28
N MET A 90 10.74 16.25 7.59
CA MET A 90 10.72 16.56 6.15
C MET A 90 10.36 15.32 5.32
N SER A 91 10.86 14.13 5.70
CA SER A 91 10.54 12.87 5.03
C SER A 91 9.06 12.50 5.12
N VAL A 92 8.46 12.58 6.32
CA VAL A 92 7.01 12.30 6.50
C VAL A 92 6.17 13.30 5.71
N ARG A 93 6.51 14.59 5.78
CA ARG A 93 5.78 15.63 5.06
C ARG A 93 5.89 15.45 3.54
N PHE A 94 7.04 14.99 3.04
CA PHE A 94 7.22 14.63 1.64
C PHE A 94 6.28 13.50 1.21
N PHE A 95 6.19 12.41 1.99
CA PHE A 95 5.25 11.31 1.68
C PHE A 95 3.78 11.75 1.74
N GLU A 96 3.40 12.57 2.72
CA GLU A 96 2.04 13.11 2.78
C GLU A 96 1.68 13.96 1.56
N MET A 97 2.59 14.83 1.12
CA MET A 97 2.39 15.64 -0.08
C MET A 97 2.32 14.76 -1.33
N MET A 98 3.20 13.77 -1.44
CA MET A 98 3.21 12.80 -2.54
C MET A 98 1.87 12.07 -2.64
N MET A 99 1.37 11.52 -1.52
CA MET A 99 0.08 10.83 -1.46
C MET A 99 -1.09 11.76 -1.83
N LYS A 100 -1.09 13.02 -1.37
CA LYS A 100 -2.12 14.00 -1.72
C LYS A 100 -2.13 14.30 -3.22
N ILE A 101 -0.95 14.52 -3.81
CA ILE A 101 -0.81 14.81 -5.24
C ILE A 101 -1.30 13.61 -6.06
N PHE A 102 -0.83 12.39 -5.76
CA PHE A 102 -1.29 11.18 -6.45
C PHE A 102 -2.79 10.95 -6.28
N ALA A 103 -3.37 11.20 -5.11
CA ALA A 103 -4.81 11.07 -4.90
C ALA A 103 -5.61 12.03 -5.78
N VAL A 104 -5.19 13.30 -5.88
CA VAL A 104 -5.84 14.28 -6.77
C VAL A 104 -5.73 13.84 -8.23
N PHE A 105 -4.54 13.46 -8.69
CA PHE A 105 -4.35 12.96 -10.06
C PHE A 105 -5.17 11.71 -10.34
N MET A 106 -5.25 10.77 -9.39
CA MET A 106 -6.06 9.56 -9.51
C MET A 106 -7.54 9.91 -9.66
N LEU A 107 -8.07 10.80 -8.81
CA LEU A 107 -9.48 11.22 -8.86
C LEU A 107 -9.84 11.97 -10.14
N VAL A 108 -8.91 12.69 -10.76
CA VAL A 108 -9.12 13.37 -12.04
C VAL A 108 -9.00 12.40 -13.21
N THR A 109 -7.99 11.53 -13.20
CA THR A 109 -7.66 10.66 -14.33
C THR A 109 -8.64 9.49 -14.44
N TRP A 110 -9.13 8.96 -13.32
CA TRP A 110 -10.09 7.85 -13.26
C TRP A 110 -11.40 8.10 -14.03
N PRO A 111 -12.14 9.20 -13.79
CA PRO A 111 -13.38 9.49 -14.52
C PRO A 111 -13.14 9.82 -15.99
N ILE A 112 -11.93 10.19 -16.40
CA ILE A 112 -11.58 10.46 -17.80
C ILE A 112 -11.24 9.15 -18.53
N LEU A 113 -10.45 8.27 -17.92
CA LEU A 113 -9.99 7.03 -18.55
C LEU A 113 -11.09 5.98 -18.69
N LEU A 114 -11.98 5.84 -17.71
CA LEU A 114 -13.07 4.86 -17.76
C LEU A 114 -13.99 5.00 -18.99
N PRO A 115 -14.56 6.19 -19.29
CA PRO A 115 -15.43 6.36 -20.45
C PRO A 115 -14.67 6.21 -21.77
N ILE A 116 -13.41 6.66 -21.84
CA ILE A 116 -12.58 6.49 -23.04
C ILE A 116 -12.34 5.01 -23.33
N ASN A 117 -11.98 4.22 -22.32
CA ASN A 117 -11.79 2.78 -22.50
C ASN A 117 -13.11 2.09 -22.92
N ALA A 118 -14.24 2.46 -22.30
CA ALA A 118 -15.55 1.92 -22.66
C ALA A 118 -15.97 2.28 -24.09
N ALA A 119 -15.74 3.51 -24.53
CA ALA A 119 -16.02 3.96 -25.90
C ALA A 119 -15.14 3.21 -26.93
N GLY A 120 -13.86 3.01 -26.63
CA GLY A 120 -12.95 2.21 -27.48
C GLY A 120 -13.38 0.74 -27.59
N GLU A 121 -13.88 0.15 -26.52
CA GLU A 121 -14.48 -1.19 -26.55
C GLU A 121 -15.76 -1.25 -27.37
N TRP A 122 -16.62 -0.24 -27.25
CA TRP A 122 -17.86 -0.13 -28.02
C TRP A 122 -17.57 -0.11 -29.52
N GLN A 123 -16.60 0.71 -29.96
CA GLN A 123 -16.20 0.80 -31.36
C GLN A 123 -15.65 -0.53 -31.90
N ARG A 124 -14.79 -1.21 -31.13
CA ARG A 124 -14.26 -2.55 -31.49
C ARG A 124 -15.36 -3.61 -31.60
N ARG A 125 -16.44 -3.50 -30.82
CA ARG A 125 -17.59 -4.42 -30.92
C ARG A 125 -18.50 -4.07 -32.10
N TRP A 126 -18.58 -2.81 -32.49
CA TRP A 126 -19.38 -2.37 -33.65
C TRP A 126 -18.72 -2.80 -34.96
N CYS A 127 -17.43 -2.52 -35.17
CA CYS A 127 -16.72 -2.93 -36.39
C CYS A 127 -16.73 -4.45 -36.61
N ARG A 128 -16.63 -5.25 -35.53
CA ARG A 128 -16.73 -6.72 -35.63
C ARG A 128 -18.12 -7.23 -36.05
N ARG A 129 -19.19 -6.50 -35.75
CA ARG A 129 -20.56 -6.88 -36.14
C ARG A 129 -20.90 -6.49 -37.56
N VAL A 130 -20.28 -5.42 -38.08
CA VAL A 130 -20.51 -4.93 -39.45
C VAL A 130 -19.63 -5.66 -40.47
N ALA A 131 -18.49 -6.22 -40.02
CA ALA A 131 -17.59 -7.01 -40.87
C ALA A 131 -17.98 -8.50 -41.02
N VAL A 132 -19.14 -8.92 -40.49
CA VAL A 132 -19.75 -10.26 -40.64
C VAL A 132 -21.03 -10.09 -41.44
#